data_AF-A0A1I7MEA0-F1
#
_entry.id   AF-A0A1I7MEA0-F1
#
_cell.length_a   1.000
_cell.length_b   1.000
_cell.length_c   1.000
_cell.angle_alpha   90.00
_cell.angle_beta   90.00
_cell.angle_gamma   90.00
#
_symmetry.space_group_name_H-M   'P 1'
#
loop_
_entity.id
_entity.type
_entity.pdbx_description
1 polymer ?
#
loop_
_entity_poly.entity_id
_entity_poly.type
_entity_poly.pdbx_seq_one_letter_code
_entity_poly.pdbx_strand_id
1 'polypeptide(L)'
;MARDAERRQVSHLGSSSADSHLQVLLDRHGMTLDRYHLRDLQHRPGAGATGVFEVHARGLHGPEQELFIGLTAETLPEDAALPVGEAAGASWRAWFHPHDPLLPGLALAADPDSVRSLWSAGDRLTALRTVSYRPLRRAVLRATFATASEPGRTPQPRTVYLKVLRQGMAVPLHRRHVVLADAGVPVAPVIGPPVAEVLALGAGQGRPLAQDLMQDGAAGLDPDHLIEILDRMPPEITALPHRAAWADRTAAYGRAAAVALPAQERRILALVKEIERRLQITDRGPVVPAHGDFYEANLLVEGDRVSCLLDVDGAGPGHRVDDLACFLGHLAVLPAVDRRYIHTQRALERFHRCFVQTVDAAGLACRAAAVALSLVAGARDAGRASWEHAARSRLDAAEALLHLPR
;
A
#
# COMPACT_ATOMS: atom_id res chain seq x y z
N MET A 1 20.98 -19.08 3.02
CA MET A 1 21.40 -18.25 4.17
C MET A 1 20.40 -17.13 4.47
N ALA A 2 20.38 -16.00 3.76
CA ALA A 2 19.42 -14.91 4.06
C ALA A 2 17.94 -15.31 3.91
N ARG A 3 17.58 -16.05 2.83
CA ARG A 3 16.20 -16.54 2.60
C ARG A 3 15.70 -17.50 3.67
N ASP A 4 16.62 -18.24 4.30
CA ASP A 4 16.26 -19.22 5.33
C ASP A 4 16.07 -18.53 6.69
N ALA A 5 16.80 -17.43 6.93
CA ALA A 5 16.60 -16.59 8.11
C ALA A 5 15.22 -15.89 8.08
N GLU A 6 14.86 -15.27 6.95
CA GLU A 6 13.56 -14.60 6.81
C GLU A 6 12.38 -15.58 6.94
N ARG A 7 12.51 -16.79 6.37
CA ARG A 7 11.50 -17.84 6.56
C ARG A 7 11.35 -18.25 8.02
N ARG A 8 12.46 -18.36 8.77
CA ARG A 8 12.41 -18.64 10.22
C ARG A 8 11.72 -17.52 11.00
N GLN A 9 11.98 -16.26 10.67
CA GLN A 9 11.33 -15.12 11.33
C GLN A 9 9.81 -15.11 11.12
N VAL A 10 9.35 -15.34 9.88
CA VAL A 10 7.91 -15.42 9.56
C VAL A 10 7.26 -16.60 10.30
N SER A 11 7.89 -17.76 10.31
CA SER A 11 7.39 -18.93 11.06
C SER A 11 7.37 -18.69 12.57
N HIS A 12 8.34 -17.96 13.11
CA HIS A 12 8.43 -17.63 14.53
C HIS A 12 7.29 -16.71 14.99
N LEU A 13 6.95 -15.69 14.20
CA LEU A 13 5.81 -14.81 14.50
C LEU A 13 4.46 -15.54 14.45
N GLY A 14 4.35 -16.58 13.63
CA GLY A 14 3.14 -17.39 13.50
C GLY A 14 3.05 -18.56 14.48
N SER A 15 4.05 -18.78 15.34
CA SER A 15 4.06 -19.87 16.32
C SER A 15 3.73 -19.36 17.73
N SER A 16 3.55 -20.29 18.67
CA SER A 16 3.43 -19.98 20.10
C SER A 16 4.71 -19.40 20.72
N SER A 17 5.82 -19.39 19.98
CA SER A 17 7.12 -18.91 20.46
C SER A 17 7.19 -17.39 20.64
N ALA A 18 6.20 -16.63 20.13
CA ALA A 18 6.10 -15.19 20.36
C ALA A 18 5.79 -14.84 21.83
N ASP A 19 5.23 -15.78 22.60
CA ASP A 19 4.81 -15.62 23.99
C ASP A 19 5.92 -15.04 24.89
N SER A 20 7.13 -15.59 24.79
CA SER A 20 8.26 -15.17 25.61
C SER A 20 8.66 -13.71 25.34
N HIS A 21 8.58 -13.25 24.10
CA HIS A 21 8.87 -11.86 23.73
C HIS A 21 7.80 -10.91 24.26
N LEU A 22 6.52 -11.30 24.16
CA LEU A 22 5.40 -10.51 24.67
C LEU A 22 5.45 -10.42 26.20
N GLN A 23 5.73 -11.52 26.89
CA GLN A 23 5.87 -11.55 28.35
C GLN A 23 7.01 -10.65 28.83
N VAL A 24 8.18 -10.65 28.16
CA VAL A 24 9.30 -9.76 28.51
C VAL A 24 8.91 -8.28 28.42
N LEU A 25 8.11 -7.89 27.43
CA LEU A 25 7.61 -6.52 27.32
C LEU A 25 6.63 -6.19 28.47
N LEU A 26 5.70 -7.10 28.77
CA LEU A 26 4.68 -6.92 29.81
C LEU A 26 5.27 -6.89 31.22
N ASP A 27 6.27 -7.74 31.51
CA ASP A 27 6.98 -7.77 32.81
C ASP A 27 7.59 -6.41 33.14
N ARG A 28 8.20 -5.75 32.15
CA ARG A 28 8.77 -4.40 32.31
C ARG A 28 7.71 -3.35 32.64
N HIS A 29 6.44 -3.66 32.49
CA HIS A 29 5.30 -2.77 32.79
C HIS A 29 4.40 -3.36 33.87
N GLY A 30 4.86 -4.37 34.63
CA GLY A 30 4.12 -4.94 35.75
C GLY A 30 2.83 -5.66 35.34
N MET A 31 2.79 -6.22 34.13
CA MET A 31 1.64 -6.95 33.59
C MET A 31 2.01 -8.41 33.30
N THR A 32 1.01 -9.29 33.41
CA THR A 32 1.10 -10.70 33.04
C THR A 32 0.28 -10.97 31.78
N LEU A 33 0.84 -11.76 30.85
CA LEU A 33 0.16 -12.19 29.64
C LEU A 33 -0.90 -13.25 29.96
N ASP A 34 -2.14 -13.03 29.50
CA ASP A 34 -3.20 -14.05 29.61
C ASP A 34 -3.37 -14.82 28.29
N ARG A 35 -3.53 -14.09 27.18
CA ARG A 35 -3.64 -14.66 25.83
C ARG A 35 -3.23 -13.64 24.79
N TYR A 36 -2.91 -14.12 23.58
CA TYR A 36 -2.67 -13.25 22.44
C TYR A 36 -3.11 -13.88 21.13
N HIS A 37 -3.32 -13.02 20.14
CA HIS A 37 -3.60 -13.39 18.76
C HIS A 37 -2.75 -12.54 17.80
N LEU A 38 -2.05 -13.18 16.87
CA LEU A 38 -1.41 -12.48 15.76
C LEU A 38 -2.50 -11.89 14.86
N ARG A 39 -2.55 -10.55 14.77
CA ARG A 39 -3.52 -9.80 13.98
C ARG A 39 -3.01 -9.49 12.58
N ASP A 40 -1.73 -9.17 12.45
CA ASP A 40 -1.10 -8.86 11.18
C ASP A 40 0.36 -9.35 11.15
N LEU A 41 0.84 -9.75 9.97
CA LEU A 41 2.22 -10.16 9.74
C LEU A 41 2.72 -9.53 8.46
N GLN A 42 3.82 -8.79 8.56
CA GLN A 42 4.47 -8.14 7.43
C GLN A 42 5.88 -8.69 7.27
N HIS A 43 6.20 -9.14 6.06
CA HIS A 43 7.55 -9.57 5.67
C HIS A 43 8.11 -8.60 4.64
N ARG A 44 9.31 -8.09 4.91
CA ARG A 44 10.06 -7.27 3.96
C ARG A 44 11.35 -8.01 3.56
N PRO A 45 11.46 -8.42 2.27
CA PRO A 45 12.68 -9.02 1.76
C PRO A 45 13.91 -8.16 2.05
N GLY A 46 14.91 -8.75 2.69
CA GLY A 46 16.18 -8.11 3.07
C GLY A 46 16.14 -7.21 4.30
N ALA A 47 14.98 -7.02 4.97
CA ALA A 47 14.89 -6.19 6.17
C ALA A 47 14.42 -6.95 7.41
N GLY A 48 13.48 -7.89 7.26
CA GLY A 48 12.97 -8.70 8.37
C GLY A 48 11.46 -8.88 8.34
N ALA A 49 10.91 -9.41 9.43
CA ALA A 49 9.48 -9.58 9.63
C ALA A 49 9.00 -8.82 10.87
N THR A 50 7.75 -8.33 10.81
CA THR A 50 7.07 -7.65 11.91
C THR A 50 5.68 -8.22 12.09
N GLY A 51 5.31 -8.54 13.33
CA GLY A 51 3.96 -8.96 13.71
C GLY A 51 3.26 -7.91 14.56
N VAL A 52 1.95 -7.79 14.42
CA VAL A 52 1.08 -7.04 15.33
C VAL A 52 0.22 -8.03 16.08
N PHE A 53 0.29 -7.99 17.40
CA PHE A 53 -0.41 -8.89 18.29
C PHE A 53 -1.50 -8.14 19.04
N GLU A 54 -2.70 -8.67 19.04
CA GLU A 54 -3.68 -8.35 20.08
C GLU A 54 -3.36 -9.18 21.30
N VAL A 55 -3.22 -8.52 22.44
CA VAL A 55 -2.75 -9.08 23.69
C VAL A 55 -3.75 -8.75 24.77
N HIS A 56 -4.20 -9.77 25.49
CA HIS A 56 -4.99 -9.60 26.70
C HIS A 56 -4.06 -9.84 27.89
N ALA A 57 -3.94 -8.84 28.76
CA ALA A 57 -3.01 -8.85 29.88
C ALA A 57 -3.63 -8.25 31.14
N ARG A 58 -3.11 -8.63 32.31
CA ARG A 58 -3.54 -8.12 33.62
C ARG A 58 -2.39 -7.52 34.40
N GLY A 59 -2.61 -6.34 34.99
CA GLY A 59 -1.75 -5.81 36.04
C GLY A 59 -2.01 -6.49 37.38
N LEU A 60 -1.11 -6.32 38.35
CA LEU A 60 -1.13 -7.01 39.65
C LEU A 60 -2.50 -7.05 40.36
N HIS A 61 -3.28 -5.96 40.25
CA HIS A 61 -4.61 -5.80 40.85
C HIS A 61 -5.64 -5.19 39.88
N GLY A 62 -5.39 -5.28 38.58
CA GLY A 62 -6.20 -4.64 37.54
C GLY A 62 -7.13 -5.61 36.82
N PRO A 63 -8.20 -5.10 36.17
CA PRO A 63 -8.95 -5.89 35.21
C PRO A 63 -8.07 -6.30 34.03
N GLU A 64 -8.51 -7.31 33.28
CA GLU A 64 -7.93 -7.65 31.98
C GLU A 64 -8.06 -6.45 31.04
N GLN A 65 -6.98 -6.19 30.30
CA GLN A 65 -6.88 -5.11 29.32
C GLN A 65 -6.51 -5.70 27.97
N GLU A 66 -7.20 -5.23 26.94
CA GLU A 66 -6.85 -5.50 25.56
C GLU A 66 -5.82 -4.44 25.09
N LEU A 67 -4.69 -4.92 24.59
CA LEU A 67 -3.54 -4.12 24.14
C LEU A 67 -3.12 -4.58 22.74
N PHE A 68 -2.45 -3.71 22.00
CA PHE A 68 -1.83 -4.07 20.73
C PHE A 68 -0.31 -3.88 20.82
N ILE A 69 0.45 -4.92 20.51
CA ILE A 69 1.92 -4.93 20.58
C ILE A 69 2.49 -5.19 19.20
N GLY A 70 3.39 -4.31 18.74
CA GLY A 70 4.25 -4.59 17.59
C GLY A 70 5.48 -5.35 18.03
N LEU A 71 5.86 -6.40 17.29
CA LEU A 71 7.05 -7.22 17.53
C LEU A 71 7.81 -7.38 16.21
N THR A 72 9.07 -6.96 16.17
CA THR A 72 9.85 -6.90 14.93
C THR A 72 11.23 -7.54 15.06
N ALA A 73 11.65 -8.18 13.97
CA ALA A 73 13.03 -8.59 13.72
C ALA A 73 13.76 -7.60 12.80
N GLU A 74 13.12 -6.51 12.39
CA GLU A 74 13.79 -5.45 11.64
C GLU A 74 14.80 -4.72 12.53
N THR A 75 15.94 -4.33 11.94
CA THR A 75 16.90 -3.47 12.62
C THR A 75 16.30 -2.08 12.84
N LEU A 76 16.25 -1.67 14.10
CA LEU A 76 15.81 -0.35 14.52
C LEU A 76 16.96 0.42 15.18
N PRO A 77 16.89 1.77 15.21
CA PRO A 77 17.79 2.57 16.04
C PRO A 77 17.79 2.10 17.50
N GLU A 78 18.91 2.29 18.20
CA GLU A 78 19.19 1.68 19.51
C GLU A 78 18.14 1.98 20.58
N ASP A 79 17.49 3.15 20.54
CA ASP A 79 16.48 3.56 21.53
C ASP A 79 15.04 3.56 20.99
N ALA A 80 14.84 3.05 19.77
CA ALA A 80 13.54 3.17 19.11
C ALA A 80 12.47 2.29 19.78
N ALA A 81 12.80 1.06 20.19
CA ALA A 81 11.84 0.11 20.77
C ALA A 81 12.50 -0.80 21.81
N LEU A 82 11.72 -1.42 22.70
CA LEU A 82 12.28 -2.24 23.78
C LEU A 82 12.86 -3.56 23.25
N PRO A 83 14.11 -3.94 23.58
CA PRO A 83 14.65 -5.25 23.23
C PRO A 83 13.97 -6.35 24.05
N VAL A 84 13.51 -7.40 23.37
CA VAL A 84 12.74 -8.51 23.97
C VAL A 84 13.36 -9.89 23.74
N GLY A 85 14.65 -9.94 23.41
CA GLY A 85 15.44 -11.18 23.32
C GLY A 85 15.81 -11.59 21.90
N GLU A 86 16.46 -12.76 21.78
CA GLU A 86 16.93 -13.30 20.50
C GLU A 86 16.25 -14.63 20.19
N ALA A 87 15.80 -14.80 18.94
CA ALA A 87 15.19 -16.04 18.47
C ALA A 87 15.19 -16.10 16.94
N ALA A 88 15.10 -17.30 16.37
CA ALA A 88 15.04 -17.53 14.92
C ALA A 88 16.22 -16.93 14.11
N GLY A 89 17.34 -16.61 14.78
CA GLY A 89 18.49 -15.95 14.18
C GLY A 89 18.32 -14.43 14.01
N ALA A 90 17.50 -13.79 14.85
CA ALA A 90 17.30 -12.35 14.88
C ALA A 90 17.17 -11.84 16.33
N SER A 91 17.53 -10.56 16.54
CA SER A 91 17.24 -9.83 17.77
C SER A 91 15.88 -9.16 17.63
N TRP A 92 14.99 -9.39 18.61
CA TRP A 92 13.60 -8.93 18.57
C TRP A 92 13.40 -7.68 19.40
N ARG A 93 12.55 -6.78 18.90
CA ARG A 93 12.16 -5.54 19.58
C ARG A 93 10.65 -5.36 19.56
N ALA A 94 10.11 -4.76 20.61
CA ALA A 94 8.67 -4.58 20.76
C ALA A 94 8.28 -3.18 21.26
N TRP A 95 7.05 -2.79 20.95
CA TRP A 95 6.44 -1.54 21.39
C TRP A 95 4.92 -1.69 21.56
N PHE A 96 4.32 -0.82 22.36
CA PHE A 96 2.86 -0.70 22.46
C PHE A 96 2.32 0.20 21.36
N HIS A 97 1.36 -0.26 20.57
CA HIS A 97 0.57 0.61 19.72
C HIS A 97 -0.29 1.56 20.59
N PRO A 98 -0.44 2.85 20.24
CA PRO A 98 -0.06 3.51 18.99
C PRO A 98 1.35 4.15 18.96
N HIS A 99 2.25 3.79 19.87
CA HIS A 99 3.60 4.36 19.96
C HIS A 99 4.60 3.66 19.03
N ASP A 100 4.26 3.58 17.74
CA ASP A 100 5.16 3.01 16.74
C ASP A 100 6.43 3.86 16.62
N PRO A 101 7.61 3.24 16.77
CA PRO A 101 8.84 3.96 16.99
C PRO A 101 9.35 4.70 15.75
N LEU A 102 8.87 4.34 14.56
CA LEU A 102 9.21 5.05 13.32
C LEU A 102 8.03 5.89 12.80
N LEU A 103 6.91 5.97 13.52
CA LEU A 103 5.74 6.77 13.15
C LEU A 103 5.37 7.74 14.28
N PRO A 104 6.13 8.84 14.46
CA PRO A 104 5.99 9.73 15.62
C PRO A 104 4.60 10.37 15.74
N GLY A 105 3.89 10.55 14.62
CA GLY A 105 2.54 11.10 14.60
C GLY A 105 1.42 10.11 14.93
N LEU A 106 1.71 8.82 15.12
CA LEU A 106 0.67 7.78 15.21
C LEU A 106 -0.18 7.93 16.48
N ALA A 107 0.45 8.15 17.64
CA ALA A 107 -0.27 8.37 18.89
C ALA A 107 -1.20 9.60 18.80
N LEU A 108 -0.72 10.69 18.22
CA LEU A 108 -1.49 11.92 18.00
C LEU A 108 -2.65 11.69 17.02
N ALA A 109 -2.44 10.97 15.92
CA ALA A 109 -3.49 10.71 14.94
C ALA A 109 -4.54 9.69 15.41
N ALA A 110 -4.17 8.81 16.35
CA ALA A 110 -5.05 7.82 16.96
C ALA A 110 -5.86 8.37 18.15
N ASP A 111 -5.49 9.52 18.69
CA ASP A 111 -6.17 10.17 19.81
C ASP A 111 -7.34 11.07 19.33
N PRO A 112 -8.60 10.78 19.71
CA PRO A 112 -9.75 11.57 19.31
C PRO A 112 -9.67 13.06 19.71
N ASP A 113 -9.02 13.39 20.83
CA ASP A 113 -8.95 14.75 21.35
C ASP A 113 -7.99 15.60 20.51
N SER A 114 -6.81 15.06 20.23
CA SER A 114 -5.84 15.62 19.29
C SER A 114 -6.44 15.80 17.89
N VAL A 115 -7.15 14.79 17.37
CA VAL A 115 -7.80 14.88 16.05
C VAL A 115 -8.86 15.98 15.99
N ARG A 116 -9.67 16.13 17.04
CA ARG A 116 -10.63 17.24 17.14
C ARG A 116 -9.94 18.59 17.18
N SER A 117 -8.88 18.73 17.96
CA SER A 117 -8.14 19.99 18.09
C SER A 117 -7.54 20.44 16.77
N LEU A 118 -6.96 19.51 16.00
CA LEU A 118 -6.15 19.85 14.82
C LEU A 118 -6.93 19.92 13.50
N TRP A 119 -7.92 19.05 13.29
CA TRP A 119 -8.54 18.87 11.95
C TRP A 119 -10.07 18.93 11.92
N SER A 120 -10.70 19.32 13.03
CA SER A 120 -12.17 19.48 13.07
C SER A 120 -12.70 20.65 12.26
N ALA A 121 -11.93 21.74 12.15
CA ALA A 121 -12.42 23.00 11.60
C ALA A 121 -13.78 23.45 12.21
N GLY A 122 -14.00 23.15 13.50
CA GLY A 122 -15.26 23.43 14.20
C GLY A 122 -16.33 22.34 14.12
N ASP A 123 -16.12 21.30 13.30
CA ASP A 123 -17.04 20.17 13.19
C ASP A 123 -16.89 19.16 14.34
N ARG A 124 -17.97 18.44 14.66
CA ARG A 124 -17.91 17.37 15.66
C ARG A 124 -17.33 16.09 15.06
N LEU A 125 -16.28 15.54 15.67
CA LEU A 125 -15.77 14.20 15.32
C LEU A 125 -16.83 13.15 15.69
N THR A 126 -17.26 12.36 14.72
CA THR A 126 -18.28 11.31 14.88
C THR A 126 -17.71 9.90 14.78
N ALA A 127 -16.58 9.73 14.10
CA ALA A 127 -15.87 8.46 14.04
C ALA A 127 -14.38 8.66 13.78
N LEU A 128 -13.54 7.85 14.41
CA LEU A 128 -12.11 7.72 14.12
C LEU A 128 -11.79 6.23 13.99
N ARG A 129 -11.21 5.84 12.86
CA ARG A 129 -10.87 4.43 12.60
C ARG A 129 -9.54 4.28 11.86
N THR A 130 -8.78 3.25 12.17
CA THR A 130 -7.62 2.85 11.37
C THR A 130 -8.11 2.25 10.04
N VAL A 131 -7.61 2.79 8.92
CA VAL A 131 -7.85 2.28 7.57
C VAL A 131 -6.77 1.27 7.19
N SER A 132 -5.52 1.62 7.46
CA SER A 132 -4.39 0.73 7.28
C SER A 132 -3.29 1.07 8.27
N TYR A 133 -2.56 0.05 8.70
CA TYR A 133 -1.37 0.20 9.52
C TYR A 133 -0.32 -0.77 8.99
N ARG A 134 0.81 -0.21 8.53
CA ARG A 134 2.00 -0.95 8.18
C ARG A 134 3.07 -0.62 9.21
N PRO A 135 3.25 -1.46 10.25
CA PRO A 135 4.22 -1.24 11.31
C PRO A 135 5.53 -0.72 10.78
N LEU A 136 6.07 0.29 11.46
CA LEU A 136 7.31 0.96 11.16
C LEU A 136 7.30 1.74 9.85
N ARG A 137 6.23 1.77 9.04
CA ARG A 137 6.24 2.30 7.66
C ARG A 137 5.30 3.47 7.46
N ARG A 138 4.01 3.25 7.71
CA ARG A 138 2.95 4.25 7.57
C ARG A 138 1.67 3.74 8.24
N ALA A 139 0.82 4.68 8.63
CA ALA A 139 -0.56 4.40 8.98
C ALA A 139 -1.49 5.37 8.25
N VAL A 140 -2.73 4.95 8.02
CA VAL A 140 -3.79 5.83 7.54
C VAL A 140 -4.97 5.66 8.46
N LEU A 141 -5.41 6.75 9.08
CA LEU A 141 -6.64 6.80 9.87
C LEU A 141 -7.69 7.62 9.13
N ARG A 142 -8.96 7.28 9.31
CA ARG A 142 -10.10 8.02 8.77
C ARG A 142 -10.85 8.66 9.93
N ALA A 143 -10.86 9.99 9.94
CA ALA A 143 -11.70 10.80 10.79
C ALA A 143 -12.94 11.23 10.01
N THR A 144 -14.12 10.97 10.57
CA THR A 144 -15.40 11.48 10.04
C THR A 144 -15.88 12.57 10.98
N PHE A 145 -16.16 13.74 10.42
CA PHE A 145 -16.71 14.88 11.12
C PHE A 145 -18.13 15.15 10.62
N ALA A 146 -18.97 15.75 11.46
CA ALA A 146 -20.28 16.25 11.07
C ALA A 146 -20.41 17.71 11.51
N THR A 147 -20.91 18.55 10.61
CA THR A 147 -21.26 19.93 10.92
C THR A 147 -22.22 19.99 12.10
N ALA A 148 -22.02 20.96 13.00
CA ALA A 148 -22.99 21.24 14.04
C ALA A 148 -24.32 21.61 13.36
N SER A 149 -25.41 20.93 13.73
CA SER A 149 -26.70 21.09 13.06
C SER A 149 -27.23 22.52 13.25
N GLU A 150 -27.36 23.27 12.15
CA GLU A 150 -28.23 24.44 12.10
C GLU A 150 -29.69 23.97 12.00
N PRO A 151 -30.66 24.67 12.64
CA PRO A 151 -32.07 24.31 12.53
C PRO A 151 -32.50 24.23 11.06
N GLY A 152 -33.00 23.06 10.64
CA GLY A 152 -33.51 22.84 9.28
C GLY A 152 -32.49 22.36 8.24
N ARG A 153 -31.21 22.16 8.61
CA ARG A 153 -30.17 21.64 7.69
C ARG A 153 -29.68 20.25 8.10
N THR A 154 -29.73 19.29 7.18
CA THR A 154 -29.16 17.96 7.40
C THR A 154 -27.63 18.09 7.48
N PRO A 155 -26.99 17.65 8.58
CA PRO A 155 -25.53 17.74 8.71
C PRO A 155 -24.85 16.89 7.62
N GLN A 156 -23.90 17.50 6.92
CA GLN A 156 -23.11 16.80 5.91
C GLN A 156 -21.84 16.21 6.53
N PRO A 157 -21.55 14.91 6.31
CA PRO A 157 -20.35 14.29 6.84
C PRO A 157 -19.12 14.74 6.02
N ARG A 158 -18.09 15.20 6.72
CA ARG A 158 -16.77 15.51 6.15
C ARG A 158 -15.78 14.41 6.53
N THR A 159 -15.13 13.81 5.55
CA THR A 159 -14.12 12.76 5.79
C THR A 159 -12.72 13.34 5.61
N VAL A 160 -11.84 13.06 6.58
CA VAL A 160 -10.41 13.36 6.55
C VAL A 160 -9.62 12.08 6.73
N TYR A 161 -8.61 11.88 5.88
CA TYR A 161 -7.63 10.83 6.00
C TYR A 161 -6.35 11.40 6.60
N LEU A 162 -5.91 10.81 7.70
CA LEU A 162 -4.69 11.17 8.42
C LEU A 162 -3.60 10.16 8.06
N LYS A 163 -2.72 10.55 7.14
CA LYS A 163 -1.60 9.71 6.68
C LYS A 163 -0.39 9.97 7.57
N VAL A 164 -0.13 9.03 8.47
CA VAL A 164 1.00 9.05 9.39
C VAL A 164 2.22 8.45 8.70
N LEU A 165 3.32 9.21 8.71
CA LEU A 165 4.52 8.89 7.97
C LEU A 165 5.74 8.82 8.89
N ARG A 166 6.84 8.31 8.33
CA ARG A 166 8.15 8.36 9.00
C ARG A 166 8.67 9.79 9.10
N GLN A 167 9.58 10.02 10.02
CA GLN A 167 10.30 11.28 10.16
C GLN A 167 10.87 11.78 8.82
N GLY A 168 10.61 13.05 8.51
CA GLY A 168 11.08 13.73 7.31
C GLY A 168 10.28 13.43 6.04
N MET A 169 9.19 12.65 6.11
CA MET A 169 8.46 12.20 4.93
C MET A 169 7.18 13.01 4.65
N ALA A 170 6.57 13.63 5.66
CA ALA A 170 5.29 14.32 5.47
C ALA A 170 5.42 15.61 4.66
N VAL A 171 6.46 16.43 4.89
CA VAL A 171 6.68 17.68 4.15
C VAL A 171 6.95 17.41 2.65
N PRO A 172 7.83 16.47 2.26
CA PRO A 172 7.99 16.10 0.85
C PRO A 172 6.71 15.58 0.19
N LEU A 173 5.85 14.87 0.92
CA LEU A 173 4.58 14.39 0.38
C LEU A 173 3.56 15.52 0.23
N HIS A 174 3.45 16.40 1.22
CA HIS A 174 2.65 17.61 1.15
C HIS A 174 3.01 18.44 -0.08
N ARG A 175 4.32 18.66 -0.33
CA ARG A 175 4.78 19.39 -1.51
C ARG A 175 4.34 18.76 -2.83
N ARG A 176 4.33 17.42 -2.93
CA ARG A 176 3.84 16.72 -4.14
C ARG A 176 2.37 17.04 -4.40
N HIS A 177 1.53 16.97 -3.37
CA HIS A 177 0.11 17.32 -3.51
C HIS A 177 -0.09 18.77 -3.94
N VAL A 178 0.62 19.73 -3.32
CA VAL A 178 0.51 21.14 -3.67
C VAL A 178 0.92 21.38 -5.13
N VAL A 179 2.09 20.88 -5.54
CA VAL A 179 2.58 21.04 -6.93
C VAL A 179 1.61 20.44 -7.95
N LEU A 180 1.04 19.27 -7.67
CA LEU A 180 0.07 18.64 -8.55
C LEU A 180 -1.25 19.42 -8.61
N ALA A 181 -1.75 19.87 -7.47
CA ALA A 181 -2.98 20.66 -7.39
C ALA A 181 -2.84 22.01 -8.12
N ASP A 182 -1.71 22.70 -7.93
CA ASP A 182 -1.43 23.99 -8.58
C ASP A 182 -1.34 23.85 -10.11
N ALA A 183 -0.94 22.68 -10.60
CA ALA A 183 -0.94 22.34 -12.03
C ALA A 183 -2.31 21.88 -12.56
N GLY A 184 -3.35 21.88 -11.74
CA GLY A 184 -4.70 21.44 -12.13
C GLY A 184 -4.87 19.92 -12.23
N VAL A 185 -3.94 19.13 -11.68
CA VAL A 185 -4.15 17.69 -11.52
C VAL A 185 -5.14 17.48 -10.37
N PRO A 186 -6.23 16.70 -10.56
CA PRO A 186 -7.24 16.53 -9.54
C PRO A 186 -6.74 15.60 -8.43
N VAL A 187 -5.92 16.09 -7.50
CA VAL A 187 -5.44 15.28 -6.36
C VAL A 187 -6.33 15.46 -5.13
N ALA A 188 -6.23 14.53 -4.17
CA ALA A 188 -6.93 14.67 -2.89
C ALA A 188 -6.54 16.01 -2.21
N PRO A 189 -7.52 16.79 -1.72
CA PRO A 189 -7.25 18.12 -1.18
C PRO A 189 -6.48 18.02 0.13
N VAL A 190 -5.43 18.82 0.27
CA VAL A 190 -4.62 18.88 1.49
C VAL A 190 -5.28 19.78 2.52
N ILE A 191 -5.30 19.33 3.78
CA ILE A 191 -5.85 20.08 4.92
C ILE A 191 -4.71 20.65 5.74
N GLY A 192 -4.19 21.80 5.30
CA GLY A 192 -3.11 22.51 5.96
C GLY A 192 -1.74 21.81 5.89
N PRO A 193 -0.70 22.40 6.50
CA PRO A 193 0.62 21.79 6.55
C PRO A 193 0.63 20.52 7.43
N PRO A 194 1.59 19.60 7.22
CA PRO A 194 1.73 18.43 8.08
C PRO A 194 1.99 18.79 9.54
N VAL A 195 1.44 17.99 10.46
CA VAL A 195 1.64 18.13 11.91
C VAL A 195 2.22 16.83 12.44
N ALA A 196 3.39 16.87 13.09
CA ALA A 196 4.04 15.70 13.67
C ALA A 196 4.15 14.49 12.71
N GLU A 197 4.54 14.74 11.44
CA GLU A 197 4.60 13.72 10.38
C GLU A 197 3.24 13.10 9.97
N VAL A 198 2.13 13.79 10.29
CA VAL A 198 0.79 13.46 9.82
C VAL A 198 0.39 14.43 8.71
N LEU A 199 0.15 13.90 7.51
CA LEU A 199 -0.48 14.64 6.42
C LEU A 199 -1.98 14.40 6.45
N ALA A 200 -2.76 15.47 6.59
CA ALA A 200 -4.21 15.41 6.53
C ALA A 200 -4.72 15.68 5.10
N LEU A 201 -5.54 14.77 4.59
CA LEU A 201 -6.13 14.83 3.26
C LEU A 201 -7.66 14.77 3.36
N GLY A 202 -8.37 15.66 2.68
CA GLY A 202 -9.81 15.50 2.50
C GLY A 202 -10.12 14.31 1.59
N ALA A 203 -11.34 13.77 1.69
CA ALA A 203 -11.78 12.75 0.76
C ALA A 203 -11.85 13.32 -0.67
N GLY A 204 -11.28 12.58 -1.62
CA GLY A 204 -11.45 12.86 -3.05
C GLY A 204 -12.91 12.69 -3.48
N GLN A 205 -13.31 13.39 -4.54
CA GLN A 205 -14.64 13.27 -5.13
C GLN A 205 -14.72 12.06 -6.06
N GLY A 206 -15.93 11.52 -6.25
CA GLY A 206 -16.19 10.37 -7.12
C GLY A 206 -16.10 9.00 -6.43
N ARG A 207 -16.26 7.94 -7.23
CA ARG A 207 -16.19 6.53 -6.79
C ARG A 207 -14.91 5.87 -7.28
N PRO A 208 -14.35 4.88 -6.56
CA PRO A 208 -13.16 4.16 -7.05
C PRO A 208 -13.41 3.51 -8.41
N LEU A 209 -12.48 3.66 -9.36
CA LEU A 209 -12.55 3.06 -10.70
C LEU A 209 -12.71 1.54 -10.65
N ALA A 210 -12.17 0.90 -9.60
CA ALA A 210 -12.38 -0.51 -9.31
C ALA A 210 -13.87 -0.92 -9.32
N GLN A 211 -14.79 -0.05 -8.88
CA GLN A 211 -16.23 -0.34 -8.89
C GLN A 211 -16.78 -0.44 -10.32
N ASP A 212 -16.38 0.48 -11.20
CA ASP A 212 -16.83 0.54 -12.59
C ASP A 212 -16.23 -0.63 -13.39
N LEU A 213 -14.97 -0.96 -13.12
CA LEU A 213 -14.32 -2.15 -13.67
C LEU A 213 -15.04 -3.45 -13.28
N MET A 214 -15.52 -3.55 -12.04
CA MET A 214 -16.33 -4.67 -11.59
C MET A 214 -17.71 -4.69 -12.26
N GLN A 215 -18.34 -3.52 -12.38
CA GLN A 215 -19.71 -3.38 -12.86
C GLN A 215 -19.86 -3.65 -14.36
N ASP A 216 -19.00 -3.07 -15.20
CA ASP A 216 -19.12 -3.17 -16.67
C ASP A 216 -17.77 -3.11 -17.42
N GLY A 217 -16.65 -3.20 -16.70
CA GLY A 217 -15.32 -3.02 -17.30
C GLY A 217 -14.97 -1.55 -17.56
N ALA A 218 -15.56 -0.65 -16.76
CA ALA A 218 -15.45 0.81 -16.87
C ALA A 218 -15.81 1.32 -18.26
N ALA A 219 -16.90 0.80 -18.84
CA ALA A 219 -17.27 1.01 -20.24
C ALA A 219 -17.47 2.49 -20.61
N GLY A 220 -17.86 3.32 -19.64
CA GLY A 220 -18.04 4.77 -19.82
C GLY A 220 -16.78 5.63 -19.72
N LEU A 221 -15.64 5.08 -19.25
CA LEU A 221 -14.38 5.82 -19.14
C LEU A 221 -13.55 5.62 -20.41
N ASP A 222 -13.33 6.69 -21.19
CA ASP A 222 -12.39 6.65 -22.31
C ASP A 222 -10.95 6.42 -21.81
N PRO A 223 -10.20 5.40 -22.30
CA PRO A 223 -8.80 5.19 -21.94
C PRO A 223 -7.91 6.41 -22.16
N ASP A 224 -8.20 7.26 -23.15
CA ASP A 224 -7.41 8.47 -23.44
C ASP A 224 -7.41 9.43 -22.25
N HIS A 225 -8.49 9.49 -21.47
CA HIS A 225 -8.52 10.31 -20.26
C HIS A 225 -7.43 9.93 -19.25
N LEU A 226 -7.03 8.65 -19.16
CA LEU A 226 -5.94 8.23 -18.29
C LEU A 226 -4.58 8.76 -18.74
N ILE A 227 -4.37 8.83 -20.06
CA ILE A 227 -3.17 9.43 -20.65
C ILE A 227 -3.16 10.94 -20.41
N GLU A 228 -4.29 11.61 -20.64
CA GLU A 228 -4.42 13.06 -20.42
C GLU A 228 -4.09 13.48 -18.98
N ILE A 229 -4.47 12.68 -17.98
CA ILE A 229 -4.18 12.98 -16.57
C ILE A 229 -2.68 12.88 -16.30
N LEU A 230 -2.02 11.88 -16.87
CA LEU A 230 -0.57 11.74 -16.77
C LEU A 230 0.15 12.88 -17.53
N ASP A 231 -0.42 13.38 -18.63
CA ASP A 231 0.12 14.53 -19.39
C ASP A 231 0.01 15.85 -18.62
N ARG A 232 -0.98 15.98 -17.73
CA ARG A 232 -1.14 17.16 -16.85
C ARG A 232 -0.12 17.19 -15.70
N MET A 233 0.61 16.11 -15.46
CA MET A 233 1.62 16.11 -14.40
C MET A 233 2.74 17.09 -14.74
N PRO A 234 3.06 18.04 -13.85
CA PRO A 234 3.94 19.16 -14.19
C PRO A 234 5.42 18.74 -14.16
N PRO A 235 6.29 19.38 -14.97
CA PRO A 235 7.70 19.00 -15.11
C PRO A 235 8.47 19.03 -13.78
N GLU A 236 8.06 19.85 -12.81
CA GLU A 236 8.61 19.93 -11.45
C GLU A 236 8.65 18.57 -10.73
N ILE A 237 7.75 17.65 -11.09
CA ILE A 237 7.74 16.28 -10.56
C ILE A 237 9.02 15.53 -10.95
N THR A 238 9.62 15.80 -12.11
CA THR A 238 10.89 15.17 -12.52
C THR A 238 12.07 15.58 -11.65
N ALA A 239 12.00 16.73 -10.96
CA ALA A 239 13.06 17.19 -10.07
C ALA A 239 13.02 16.51 -8.69
N LEU A 240 12.02 15.66 -8.42
CA LEU A 240 11.90 14.92 -7.17
C LEU A 240 12.83 13.70 -7.15
N PRO A 241 13.11 13.12 -5.97
CA PRO A 241 13.91 11.90 -5.89
C PRO A 241 13.32 10.75 -6.72
N HIS A 242 14.15 10.17 -7.58
CA HIS A 242 13.78 9.02 -8.40
C HIS A 242 13.41 7.80 -7.54
N ARG A 243 12.38 7.08 -7.98
CA ARG A 243 11.96 5.79 -7.41
C ARG A 243 11.95 4.75 -8.51
N ALA A 244 12.58 3.61 -8.24
CA ALA A 244 12.58 2.48 -9.16
C ALA A 244 11.14 2.00 -9.43
N ALA A 245 10.82 1.76 -10.69
CA ALA A 245 9.55 1.18 -11.09
C ALA A 245 9.43 -0.26 -10.60
N TRP A 246 8.23 -0.82 -10.67
CA TRP A 246 7.98 -2.23 -10.34
C TRP A 246 8.85 -3.17 -11.21
N ALA A 247 8.93 -2.89 -12.51
CA ALA A 247 9.71 -3.69 -13.46
C ALA A 247 11.23 -3.67 -13.18
N ASP A 248 11.76 -2.59 -12.60
CA ASP A 248 13.19 -2.51 -12.24
C ASP A 248 13.56 -3.47 -11.09
N ARG A 249 12.55 -3.95 -10.37
CA ARG A 249 12.72 -4.87 -9.23
C ARG A 249 12.20 -6.27 -9.52
N THR A 250 12.03 -6.64 -10.79
CA THR A 250 11.52 -7.96 -11.24
C THR A 250 12.23 -9.12 -10.52
N ALA A 251 13.57 -9.12 -10.45
CA ALA A 251 14.31 -10.17 -9.76
C ALA A 251 13.94 -10.30 -8.27
N ALA A 252 13.75 -9.18 -7.56
CA ALA A 252 13.41 -9.17 -6.14
C ALA A 252 11.97 -9.68 -5.92
N TYR A 253 11.05 -9.24 -6.76
CA TYR A 253 9.66 -9.68 -6.72
C TYR A 253 9.50 -11.15 -7.11
N GLY A 254 10.25 -11.62 -8.11
CA GLY A 254 10.30 -13.04 -8.45
C GLY A 254 10.81 -13.92 -7.30
N ARG A 255 11.81 -13.45 -6.55
CA ARG A 255 12.26 -14.15 -5.32
C ARG A 255 11.16 -14.20 -4.26
N ALA A 256 10.46 -13.09 -4.02
CA ALA A 256 9.35 -13.05 -3.06
C ALA A 256 8.20 -13.99 -3.49
N ALA A 257 7.85 -13.97 -4.78
CA ALA A 257 6.86 -14.86 -5.36
C ALA A 257 7.25 -16.34 -5.22
N ALA A 258 8.52 -16.70 -5.45
CA ALA A 258 9.01 -18.06 -5.28
C ALA A 258 9.00 -18.51 -3.81
N VAL A 259 9.25 -17.60 -2.87
CA VAL A 259 9.09 -17.88 -1.43
C VAL A 259 7.63 -18.11 -1.07
N ALA A 260 6.71 -17.35 -1.68
CA ALA A 260 5.28 -17.50 -1.46
C ALA A 260 4.68 -18.74 -2.13
N LEU A 261 5.15 -19.13 -3.32
CA LEU A 261 4.72 -20.32 -4.06
C LEU A 261 5.89 -21.26 -4.40
N PRO A 262 6.45 -22.00 -3.41
CA PRO A 262 7.61 -22.87 -3.65
C PRO A 262 7.39 -23.91 -4.75
N ALA A 263 6.17 -24.47 -4.85
CA ALA A 263 5.81 -25.43 -5.88
C ALA A 263 5.84 -24.85 -7.32
N GLN A 264 5.84 -23.52 -7.46
CA GLN A 264 5.88 -22.82 -8.74
C GLN A 264 7.24 -22.12 -8.99
N GLU A 265 8.26 -22.36 -8.15
CA GLU A 265 9.55 -21.65 -8.22
C GLU A 265 10.17 -21.71 -9.63
N ARG A 266 10.20 -22.89 -10.26
CA ARG A 266 10.75 -23.05 -11.62
C ARG A 266 10.01 -22.19 -12.65
N ARG A 267 8.67 -22.13 -12.59
CA ARG A 267 7.85 -21.29 -13.49
C ARG A 267 8.13 -19.81 -13.25
N ILE A 268 8.15 -19.39 -12.00
CA ILE A 268 8.43 -17.99 -11.61
C ILE A 268 9.81 -17.55 -12.09
N LEU A 269 10.85 -18.35 -11.88
CA LEU A 269 12.20 -18.01 -12.31
C LEU A 269 12.35 -17.98 -13.84
N ALA A 270 11.64 -18.86 -14.56
CA ALA A 270 11.58 -18.81 -16.02
C ALA A 270 10.90 -17.51 -16.51
N LEU A 271 9.79 -17.12 -15.88
CA LEU A 271 9.09 -15.88 -16.19
C LEU A 271 9.95 -14.64 -15.92
N VAL A 272 10.65 -14.59 -14.77
CA VAL A 272 11.59 -13.51 -14.44
C VAL A 272 12.65 -13.36 -15.54
N LYS A 273 13.29 -14.46 -15.94
CA LYS A 273 14.33 -14.45 -16.97
C LYS A 273 13.80 -13.94 -18.30
N GLU A 274 12.59 -14.34 -18.69
CA GLU A 274 11.97 -13.88 -19.93
C GLU A 274 11.60 -12.39 -19.88
N ILE A 275 11.06 -11.91 -18.75
CA ILE A 275 10.79 -10.49 -18.53
C ILE A 275 12.09 -9.69 -18.62
N GLU A 276 13.13 -10.06 -17.88
CA GLU A 276 14.42 -9.36 -17.89
C GLU A 276 15.04 -9.29 -19.29
N ARG A 277 14.96 -10.39 -20.06
CA ARG A 277 15.44 -10.44 -21.44
C ARG A 277 14.68 -9.48 -22.35
N ARG A 278 13.35 -9.36 -22.21
CA ARG A 278 12.53 -8.44 -23.02
C ARG A 278 12.74 -6.98 -22.61
N LEU A 279 12.89 -6.70 -21.31
CA LEU A 279 13.18 -5.34 -20.81
C LEU A 279 14.49 -4.77 -21.38
N GLN A 280 15.46 -5.62 -21.74
CA GLN A 280 16.73 -5.20 -22.35
C GLN A 280 16.62 -4.74 -23.82
N ILE A 281 15.56 -5.14 -24.53
CA ILE A 281 15.41 -4.92 -25.98
C ILE A 281 14.17 -4.08 -26.33
N THR A 282 13.46 -3.58 -25.33
CA THR A 282 12.25 -2.76 -25.48
C THR A 282 12.56 -1.31 -25.18
N ASP A 283 11.86 -0.39 -25.84
CA ASP A 283 12.03 1.03 -25.57
C ASP A 283 11.23 1.42 -24.33
N ARG A 284 11.90 2.07 -23.37
CA ARG A 284 11.25 2.58 -22.16
C ARG A 284 10.69 3.99 -22.38
N GLY A 285 11.12 4.68 -23.43
CA GLY A 285 10.79 6.07 -23.70
C GLY A 285 11.54 7.05 -22.77
N PRO A 286 11.30 8.36 -22.93
CA PRO A 286 11.98 9.40 -22.16
C PRO A 286 11.58 9.39 -20.68
N VAL A 287 12.40 10.04 -19.86
CA VAL A 287 12.02 10.35 -18.47
C VAL A 287 11.02 11.50 -18.48
N VAL A 288 9.88 11.30 -17.84
CA VAL A 288 8.75 12.24 -17.73
C VAL A 288 8.24 12.29 -16.28
N PRO A 289 7.42 13.29 -15.90
CA PRO A 289 6.60 13.20 -14.70
C PRO A 289 5.80 11.89 -14.70
N ALA A 290 5.93 11.12 -13.63
CA ALA A 290 5.21 9.86 -13.47
C ALA A 290 4.51 9.83 -12.10
N HIS A 291 3.39 9.14 -12.04
CA HIS A 291 2.65 8.89 -10.80
C HIS A 291 3.40 7.88 -9.92
N GLY A 292 3.99 6.85 -10.54
CA GLY A 292 4.83 5.84 -9.89
C GLY A 292 4.05 4.68 -9.22
N ASP A 293 2.73 4.76 -9.19
CA ASP A 293 1.82 3.69 -8.71
C ASP A 293 0.41 3.83 -9.34
N PHE A 294 0.35 3.99 -10.66
CA PHE A 294 -0.88 4.35 -11.38
C PHE A 294 -1.77 3.11 -11.64
N TYR A 295 -2.76 2.86 -10.79
CA TYR A 295 -3.70 1.75 -10.95
C TYR A 295 -5.11 2.08 -10.43
N GLU A 296 -6.08 1.19 -10.65
CA GLU A 296 -7.51 1.47 -10.48
C GLU A 296 -7.94 1.86 -9.06
N ALA A 297 -7.23 1.41 -8.02
CA ALA A 297 -7.57 1.81 -6.64
C ALA A 297 -7.08 3.22 -6.29
N ASN A 298 -6.16 3.77 -7.08
CA ASN A 298 -5.64 5.13 -6.92
C ASN A 298 -6.40 6.15 -7.78
N LEU A 299 -7.51 5.75 -8.41
CA LEU A 299 -8.31 6.58 -9.29
C LEU A 299 -9.76 6.62 -8.79
N LEU A 300 -10.25 7.82 -8.52
CA LEU A 300 -11.69 8.08 -8.37
C LEU A 300 -12.23 8.66 -9.68
N VAL A 301 -13.44 8.23 -10.04
CA VAL A 301 -14.14 8.66 -11.24
C VAL A 301 -15.51 9.24 -10.91
N GLU A 302 -15.91 10.24 -11.69
CA GLU A 302 -17.25 10.81 -11.70
C GLU A 302 -17.70 10.89 -13.16
N GLY A 303 -18.74 10.13 -13.51
CA GLY A 303 -19.14 9.95 -14.89
C GLY A 303 -18.05 9.27 -15.72
N ASP A 304 -17.59 9.94 -16.76
CA ASP A 304 -16.59 9.47 -17.73
C ASP A 304 -15.17 10.01 -17.46
N ARG A 305 -14.96 10.72 -16.34
CA ARG A 305 -13.72 11.42 -16.03
C ARG A 305 -13.14 10.97 -14.70
N VAL A 306 -11.81 10.99 -14.60
CA VAL A 306 -11.12 10.87 -13.32
C VAL A 306 -11.28 12.18 -12.55
N SER A 307 -11.94 12.08 -11.40
CA SER A 307 -12.25 13.18 -10.50
C SER A 307 -11.23 13.31 -9.37
N CYS A 308 -10.45 12.25 -9.08
CA CYS A 308 -9.38 12.32 -8.10
C CYS A 308 -8.28 11.27 -8.36
N LEU A 309 -7.02 11.72 -8.32
CA LEU A 309 -5.82 10.91 -8.25
C LEU A 309 -5.38 10.79 -6.78
N LEU A 310 -5.21 9.55 -6.32
CA LEU A 310 -4.86 9.19 -4.94
C LEU A 310 -3.44 8.60 -4.88
N ASP A 311 -2.89 8.52 -3.66
CA ASP A 311 -1.57 7.94 -3.35
C ASP A 311 -0.41 8.43 -4.25
N VAL A 312 -0.28 9.75 -4.38
CA VAL A 312 0.82 10.41 -5.11
C VAL A 312 2.19 10.32 -4.41
N ASP A 313 2.34 9.40 -3.45
CA ASP A 313 3.61 9.13 -2.77
C ASP A 313 4.71 8.82 -3.76
N GLY A 314 4.36 8.04 -4.80
CA GLY A 314 5.23 7.57 -5.86
C GLY A 314 5.69 8.67 -6.82
N ALA A 315 5.03 9.84 -6.83
CA ALA A 315 5.22 10.82 -7.88
C ALA A 315 6.67 11.33 -7.92
N GLY A 316 7.26 11.28 -9.11
CA GLY A 316 8.66 11.61 -9.36
C GLY A 316 9.06 11.43 -10.83
N PRO A 317 10.35 11.53 -11.17
CA PRO A 317 10.83 11.17 -12.50
C PRO A 317 10.61 9.67 -12.74
N GLY A 318 9.99 9.35 -13.88
CA GLY A 318 9.72 7.98 -14.31
C GLY A 318 9.47 7.91 -15.81
N HIS A 319 8.78 6.88 -16.27
CA HIS A 319 8.49 6.70 -17.70
C HIS A 319 7.01 6.43 -17.90
N ARG A 320 6.42 6.97 -18.98
CA ARG A 320 5.00 6.79 -19.30
C ARG A 320 4.60 5.32 -19.36
N VAL A 321 5.43 4.49 -19.97
CA VAL A 321 5.19 3.05 -20.09
C VAL A 321 5.09 2.35 -18.73
N ASP A 322 5.76 2.84 -17.68
CA ASP A 322 5.72 2.24 -16.35
C ASP A 322 4.39 2.49 -15.64
N ASP A 323 3.81 3.68 -15.77
CA ASP A 323 2.48 3.99 -15.20
C ASP A 323 1.37 3.22 -15.93
N LEU A 324 1.41 3.19 -17.27
CA LEU A 324 0.44 2.43 -18.06
C LEU A 324 0.56 0.92 -17.82
N ALA A 325 1.79 0.41 -17.66
CA ALA A 325 2.05 -0.97 -17.28
C ALA A 325 1.56 -1.29 -15.86
N CYS A 326 1.72 -0.35 -14.92
CA CYS A 326 1.18 -0.48 -13.56
C CYS A 326 -0.33 -0.70 -13.60
N PHE A 327 -1.04 0.13 -14.39
CA PHE A 327 -2.47 0.01 -14.57
C PHE A 327 -2.88 -1.34 -15.16
N LEU A 328 -2.28 -1.77 -16.29
CA LEU A 328 -2.63 -3.03 -16.93
C LEU A 328 -2.27 -4.25 -16.06
N GLY A 329 -1.14 -4.21 -15.35
CA GLY A 329 -0.72 -5.28 -14.46
C GLY A 329 -1.68 -5.49 -13.28
N HIS A 330 -2.18 -4.39 -12.69
CA HIS A 330 -3.20 -4.45 -11.64
C HIS A 330 -4.56 -4.89 -12.19
N LEU A 331 -4.98 -4.34 -13.33
CA LEU A 331 -6.22 -4.72 -14.00
C LEU A 331 -6.27 -6.22 -14.26
N ALA A 332 -5.21 -6.80 -14.81
CA ALA A 332 -5.14 -8.23 -15.14
C ALA A 332 -5.30 -9.16 -13.93
N VAL A 333 -4.95 -8.71 -12.72
CA VAL A 333 -5.06 -9.54 -11.51
C VAL A 333 -6.38 -9.38 -10.76
N LEU A 334 -7.25 -8.45 -11.15
CA LEU A 334 -8.53 -8.20 -10.47
C LEU A 334 -9.41 -9.46 -10.31
N PRO A 335 -9.54 -10.37 -11.30
CA PRO A 335 -10.28 -11.62 -11.13
C PRO A 335 -9.74 -12.54 -10.02
N ALA A 336 -8.43 -12.47 -9.75
CA ALA A 336 -7.80 -13.20 -8.64
C ALA A 336 -8.07 -12.52 -7.28
N VAL A 337 -8.37 -11.21 -7.28
CA VAL A 337 -8.77 -10.46 -6.07
C VAL A 337 -10.24 -10.71 -5.74
N ASP A 338 -11.12 -10.67 -6.73
CA ASP A 338 -12.55 -10.94 -6.57
C ASP A 338 -13.13 -11.52 -7.87
N ARG A 339 -13.87 -12.63 -7.76
CA ARG A 339 -14.43 -13.32 -8.94
C ARG A 339 -15.49 -12.51 -9.68
N ARG A 340 -16.02 -11.44 -9.07
CA ARG A 340 -17.00 -10.54 -9.69
C ARG A 340 -16.43 -9.67 -10.81
N TYR A 341 -15.10 -9.56 -10.93
CA TYR A 341 -14.43 -8.83 -12.01
C TYR A 341 -14.48 -9.58 -13.36
N ILE A 342 -15.68 -9.94 -13.82
CA ILE A 342 -15.91 -10.74 -15.03
C ILE A 342 -15.62 -9.99 -16.33
N HIS A 343 -15.61 -8.65 -16.29
CA HIS A 343 -15.39 -7.78 -17.46
C HIS A 343 -13.91 -7.43 -17.70
N THR A 344 -12.99 -7.93 -16.86
CA THR A 344 -11.57 -7.58 -16.88
C THR A 344 -10.92 -7.79 -18.25
N GLN A 345 -11.19 -8.92 -18.91
CA GLN A 345 -10.55 -9.22 -20.20
C GLN A 345 -10.89 -8.17 -21.28
N ARG A 346 -12.18 -7.81 -21.38
CA ARG A 346 -12.64 -6.77 -22.33
C ARG A 346 -12.06 -5.41 -21.97
N ALA A 347 -11.98 -5.08 -20.68
CA ALA A 347 -11.35 -3.84 -20.22
C ALA A 347 -9.86 -3.81 -20.59
N LEU A 348 -9.13 -4.89 -20.29
CA LEU A 348 -7.70 -5.03 -20.56
C LEU A 348 -7.40 -4.83 -22.05
N GLU A 349 -8.15 -5.48 -22.95
CA GLU A 349 -8.01 -5.31 -24.40
C GLU A 349 -8.24 -3.87 -24.86
N ARG A 350 -9.23 -3.19 -24.28
CA ARG A 350 -9.60 -1.81 -24.61
C ARG A 350 -8.54 -0.81 -24.15
N PHE A 351 -8.12 -0.87 -22.89
CA PHE A 351 -7.07 0.01 -22.36
C PHE A 351 -5.73 -0.26 -23.05
N HIS A 352 -5.36 -1.53 -23.24
CA HIS A 352 -4.14 -1.90 -23.94
C HIS A 352 -4.08 -1.33 -25.36
N ARG A 353 -5.17 -1.46 -26.15
CA ARG A 353 -5.23 -0.93 -27.52
C ARG A 353 -4.97 0.57 -27.62
N CYS A 354 -5.47 1.35 -26.66
CA CYS A 354 -5.20 2.78 -26.58
C CYS A 354 -3.74 3.03 -26.16
N PHE A 355 -3.27 2.39 -25.08
CA PHE A 355 -1.96 2.66 -24.51
C PHE A 355 -0.80 2.40 -25.49
N VAL A 356 -0.86 1.32 -26.28
CA VAL A 356 0.18 1.00 -27.29
C VAL A 356 0.30 2.03 -28.41
N GLN A 357 -0.63 2.97 -28.54
CA GLN A 357 -0.51 4.08 -29.49
C GLN A 357 0.50 5.14 -29.01
N THR A 358 0.87 5.13 -27.73
CA THR A 358 1.74 6.15 -27.11
C THR A 358 3.08 5.62 -26.60
N VAL A 359 3.22 4.30 -26.44
CA VAL A 359 4.42 3.65 -25.91
C VAL A 359 4.72 2.36 -26.67
N ASP A 360 5.96 1.86 -26.56
CA ASP A 360 6.34 0.56 -27.14
C ASP A 360 5.45 -0.57 -26.59
N ALA A 361 4.73 -1.25 -27.48
CA ALA A 361 3.79 -2.30 -27.12
C ALA A 361 4.47 -3.49 -26.43
N ALA A 362 5.67 -3.87 -26.90
CA ALA A 362 6.43 -4.95 -26.29
C ALA A 362 6.93 -4.58 -24.89
N GLY A 363 7.39 -3.33 -24.72
CA GLY A 363 7.76 -2.75 -23.43
C GLY A 363 6.58 -2.70 -22.45
N LEU A 364 5.40 -2.26 -22.90
CA LEU A 364 4.18 -2.19 -22.09
C LEU A 364 3.76 -3.57 -21.59
N ALA A 365 3.64 -4.55 -22.48
CA ALA A 365 3.26 -5.92 -22.14
C ALA A 365 4.23 -6.55 -21.12
N CYS A 366 5.54 -6.36 -21.33
CA CYS A 366 6.57 -6.91 -20.45
C CYS A 366 6.58 -6.27 -19.06
N ARG A 367 6.44 -4.94 -18.99
CA ARG A 367 6.37 -4.20 -17.72
C ARG A 367 5.08 -4.52 -16.96
N ALA A 368 3.95 -4.68 -17.66
CA ALA A 368 2.69 -5.09 -17.04
C ALA A 368 2.81 -6.51 -16.43
N ALA A 369 3.45 -7.44 -17.14
CA ALA A 369 3.75 -8.76 -16.61
C ALA A 369 4.63 -8.70 -15.35
N ALA A 370 5.64 -7.82 -15.33
CA ALA A 370 6.48 -7.60 -14.15
C ALA A 370 5.70 -7.06 -12.95
N VAL A 371 4.75 -6.14 -13.20
CA VAL A 371 3.82 -5.63 -12.17
C VAL A 371 2.95 -6.77 -11.64
N ALA A 372 2.29 -7.54 -12.50
CA ALA A 372 1.44 -8.67 -12.07
C ALA A 372 2.23 -9.73 -11.27
N LEU A 373 3.47 -10.02 -11.68
CA LEU A 373 4.38 -10.90 -10.93
C LEU A 373 4.67 -10.36 -9.52
N SER A 374 4.85 -9.05 -9.37
CA SER A 374 5.09 -8.41 -8.07
C SER A 374 3.94 -8.60 -7.08
N LEU A 375 2.73 -8.81 -7.59
CA LEU A 375 1.52 -9.01 -6.78
C LEU A 375 1.32 -10.46 -6.33
N VAL A 376 2.08 -11.44 -6.84
CA VAL A 376 1.92 -12.86 -6.48
C VAL A 376 2.10 -13.10 -4.98
N ALA A 377 3.17 -12.55 -4.39
CA ALA A 377 3.47 -12.76 -2.97
C ALA A 377 2.40 -12.14 -2.04
N GLY A 378 1.84 -10.99 -2.43
CA GLY A 378 0.82 -10.27 -1.65
C GLY A 378 -0.56 -10.94 -1.64
N ALA A 379 -0.73 -12.13 -2.23
CA ALA A 379 -1.99 -12.87 -2.13
C ALA A 379 -2.22 -13.43 -0.72
N ARG A 380 -1.13 -13.71 0.00
CA ARG A 380 -1.14 -14.26 1.36
C ARG A 380 -1.73 -13.29 2.38
N ASP A 381 -1.48 -12.00 2.20
CA ASP A 381 -1.90 -10.92 3.11
C ASP A 381 -3.43 -10.68 3.10
N ALA A 382 -4.17 -11.30 2.16
CA ALA A 382 -5.62 -11.18 2.08
C ALA A 382 -6.39 -12.05 3.10
N GLY A 383 -5.70 -12.86 3.92
CA GLY A 383 -6.31 -13.66 4.99
C GLY A 383 -7.28 -14.76 4.50
N ARG A 384 -7.21 -15.15 3.21
CA ARG A 384 -8.14 -16.11 2.60
C ARG A 384 -7.59 -17.53 2.67
N ALA A 385 -8.42 -18.50 3.04
CA ALA A 385 -8.08 -19.94 3.06
C ALA A 385 -7.58 -20.48 1.70
N SER A 386 -7.84 -19.77 0.60
CA SER A 386 -7.45 -20.12 -0.77
C SER A 386 -6.40 -19.17 -1.38
N TRP A 387 -5.61 -18.48 -0.56
CA TRP A 387 -4.63 -17.49 -1.04
C TRP A 387 -3.64 -18.05 -2.07
N GLU A 388 -3.26 -19.33 -1.98
CA GLU A 388 -2.38 -19.95 -2.98
C GLU A 388 -3.02 -20.03 -4.37
N HIS A 389 -4.33 -20.26 -4.44
CA HIS A 389 -5.04 -20.26 -5.71
C HIS A 389 -5.05 -18.85 -6.30
N ALA A 390 -5.32 -17.82 -5.49
CA ALA A 390 -5.22 -16.44 -5.92
C ALA A 390 -3.78 -16.08 -6.38
N ALA A 391 -2.75 -16.54 -5.67
CA ALA A 391 -1.35 -16.34 -6.03
C ALA A 391 -1.02 -17.01 -7.38
N ARG A 392 -1.51 -18.25 -7.62
CA ARG A 392 -1.38 -18.94 -8.91
C ARG A 392 -2.09 -18.19 -10.04
N SER A 393 -3.33 -17.73 -9.81
CA SER A 393 -4.05 -16.92 -10.80
C SER A 393 -3.34 -15.61 -11.15
N ARG A 394 -2.65 -14.96 -10.18
CA ARG A 394 -1.79 -13.79 -10.45
C ARG A 394 -0.58 -14.14 -11.30
N LEU A 395 0.03 -15.31 -11.08
CA LEU A 395 1.13 -15.81 -11.90
C LEU A 395 0.65 -16.10 -13.34
N ASP A 396 -0.50 -16.76 -13.49
CA ASP A 396 -1.08 -17.05 -14.81
C ASP A 396 -1.42 -15.73 -15.56
N ALA A 397 -1.93 -14.70 -14.85
CA ALA A 397 -2.15 -13.38 -15.42
C ALA A 397 -0.83 -12.72 -15.88
N ALA A 398 0.24 -12.83 -15.09
CA ALA A 398 1.55 -12.32 -15.47
C ALA A 398 2.12 -13.00 -16.73
N GLU A 399 1.95 -14.32 -16.86
CA GLU A 399 2.32 -15.07 -18.08
C GLU A 399 1.47 -14.62 -19.28
N ALA A 400 0.15 -14.48 -19.11
CA ALA A 400 -0.76 -14.05 -20.17
C ALA A 400 -0.45 -12.64 -20.72
N LEU A 401 -0.03 -11.72 -19.86
CA LEU A 401 0.33 -10.35 -20.26
C LEU A 401 1.49 -10.31 -21.28
N LEU A 402 2.41 -11.27 -21.24
CA LEU A 402 3.51 -11.37 -22.23
C LEU A 402 3.03 -11.73 -23.65
N HIS A 403 1.78 -12.16 -23.78
CA HIS A 403 1.14 -12.54 -25.03
C HIS A 403 0.15 -11.49 -25.55
N LEU A 404 0.07 -10.32 -24.90
CA LEU A 404 -0.68 -9.20 -25.45
C LEU A 404 -0.16 -8.85 -26.86
N PRO A 405 -1.07 -8.47 -27.79
CA PRO A 405 -0.70 -8.15 -29.15
C PRO A 405 0.27 -6.98 -29.21
N ARG A 406 1.12 -6.97 -30.24
CA ARG A 406 2.04 -5.86 -30.50
C ARG A 406 1.37 -4.75 -31.29
#